data_AF-A0A8I1KAB1-F1
#
_entry.id   AF-A0A8I1KAB1-F1
#
_cell.length_a   1.000
_cell.length_b   1.000
_cell.length_c   1.000
_cell.angle_alpha   90.00
_cell.angle_beta   90.00
_cell.angle_gamma   90.00
#
_symmetry.space_group_name_H-M   'P 1'
#
loop_
_entity.id
_entity.type
_entity.pdbx_description
1 polymer ?
#
loop_
_entity_poly.entity_id
_entity_poly.type
_entity_poly.pdbx_seq_one_letter_code
_entity_poly.pdbx_strand_id
1 'polypeptide(L)'
;MNIEGMHTQDISDVLSAGRQCLFVEETTTQTEMFRSLFGGVIVGGSKPFGERLDAYTANEHRVPEVLVALAAELVRRVLKGNNHDR
;
A
#
# COMPACT_ATOMS: atom_id res chain seq x y z
N MET A 1 -10.52 -7.30 0.94
CA MET A 1 -9.63 -6.19 0.55
C MET A 1 -9.88 -5.91 -0.92
N ASN A 2 -10.15 -4.66 -1.31
CA ASN A 2 -10.49 -4.34 -2.70
C ASN A 2 -9.31 -3.65 -3.41
N ILE A 3 -8.20 -4.37 -3.58
CA ILE A 3 -6.97 -3.82 -4.18
C ILE A 3 -7.19 -3.45 -5.66
N GLU A 4 -8.06 -4.18 -6.37
CA GLU A 4 -8.38 -3.92 -7.78
C GLU A 4 -9.00 -2.53 -8.00
N GLY A 5 -9.75 -2.03 -7.01
CA GLY A 5 -10.38 -0.71 -7.02
C GLY A 5 -9.49 0.43 -6.54
N MET A 6 -8.25 0.17 -6.12
CA MET A 6 -7.35 1.22 -5.63
C MET A 6 -6.83 2.10 -6.77
N HIS A 7 -6.71 3.42 -6.52
CA HIS A 7 -6.06 4.30 -7.49
C HIS A 7 -4.58 3.93 -7.61
N THR A 8 -4.02 4.10 -8.81
CA THR A 8 -2.58 3.85 -9.05
C THR A 8 -1.70 4.70 -8.13
N GLN A 9 -2.16 5.91 -7.77
CA GLN A 9 -1.45 6.78 -6.85
C GLN A 9 -1.34 6.15 -5.45
N ASP A 10 -2.42 5.59 -4.90
CA ASP A 10 -2.42 4.95 -3.58
C ASP A 10 -1.41 3.79 -3.51
N ILE A 11 -1.33 3.00 -4.58
CA ILE A 11 -0.35 1.90 -4.70
C ILE A 11 1.07 2.46 -4.76
N SER A 12 1.29 3.52 -5.55
CA SER A 12 2.59 4.18 -5.66
C SER A 12 3.06 4.76 -4.33
N ASP A 13 2.16 5.34 -3.54
CA ASP A 13 2.46 5.95 -2.25
C ASP A 13 2.88 4.89 -1.22
N VAL A 14 2.17 3.75 -1.16
CA VAL A 14 2.53 2.61 -0.29
C VAL A 14 3.93 2.09 -0.62
N LEU A 15 4.24 1.90 -1.90
CA LEU A 15 5.55 1.39 -2.33
C LEU A 15 6.67 2.41 -2.07
N SER A 16 6.40 3.69 -2.29
CA SER A 16 7.37 4.77 -2.07
C SER A 16 7.72 4.92 -0.59
N ALA A 17 6.72 4.87 0.29
CA ALA A 17 6.92 4.89 1.74
C ALA A 17 7.67 3.63 2.21
N GLY A 18 7.33 2.45 1.68
CA GLY A 18 8.06 1.21 1.99
C GLY A 18 9.53 1.26 1.57
N ARG A 19 9.82 1.83 0.39
CA ARG A 19 11.21 2.07 -0.04
C ARG A 19 11.95 2.97 0.94
N GLN A 20 11.35 4.05 1.41
CA GLN A 20 12.00 4.95 2.37
C GLN A 20 12.36 4.22 3.67
N CYS A 21 11.46 3.38 4.20
CA CYS A 21 11.73 2.56 5.39
C CYS A 21 12.88 1.55 5.21
N LEU A 22 13.14 1.07 3.99
CA LEU A 22 14.21 0.08 3.73
C LEU A 22 15.59 0.70 3.52
N PHE A 23 15.67 1.98 3.13
CA PHE A 23 16.91 2.59 2.63
C PHE A 23 17.37 3.84 3.39
N VAL A 24 16.63 4.33 4.39
CA VAL A 24 16.97 5.54 5.16
C VAL A 24 17.04 5.22 6.66
N GLU A 25 18.04 5.73 7.37
CA GLU A 25 18.08 5.72 8.84
C GLU A 25 16.80 6.41 9.37
N GLU A 26 15.96 5.64 10.07
CA GLU A 26 14.55 5.95 10.30
C GLU A 26 14.33 7.28 11.03
N THR A 27 13.42 8.10 10.50
CA THR A 27 12.63 9.01 11.34
C THR A 27 11.31 8.32 11.67
N THR A 28 10.88 8.38 12.94
CA THR A 28 9.63 7.75 13.41
C THR A 28 8.42 8.11 12.55
N THR A 29 8.40 9.33 12.00
CA THR A 29 7.35 9.83 11.10
C THR A 29 7.23 9.02 9.80
N GLN A 30 8.34 8.63 9.15
CA GLN A 30 8.28 7.89 7.88
C GLN A 30 7.72 6.49 8.09
N THR A 31 8.13 5.83 9.17
CA THR A 31 7.59 4.53 9.58
C THR A 31 6.09 4.62 9.88
N GLU A 32 5.64 5.65 10.59
CA GLU A 32 4.22 5.88 10.86
C GLU A 32 3.41 6.18 9.59
N MET A 33 3.98 6.96 8.65
CA MET A 33 3.35 7.19 7.35
C MET A 33 3.21 5.90 6.54
N PHE A 34 4.25 5.07 6.49
CA PHE A 34 4.18 3.76 5.83
C PHE A 34 3.08 2.89 6.45
N ARG A 35 3.06 2.77 7.78
CA ARG A 35 2.03 2.02 8.51
C ARG A 35 0.62 2.55 8.19
N SER A 36 0.43 3.86 8.23
CA SER A 36 -0.86 4.49 7.91
C SER A 36 -1.27 4.24 6.45
N LEU A 37 -0.38 4.42 5.48
CA LEU A 37 -0.69 4.14 4.07
C LEU A 37 -1.08 2.67 3.88
N PHE A 38 -0.37 1.76 4.54
CA PHE A 38 -0.66 0.34 4.50
C PHE A 38 -2.01 -0.01 5.14
N GLY A 39 -2.32 0.55 6.30
CA GLY A 39 -3.65 0.42 6.91
C GLY A 39 -4.76 0.99 6.02
N GLY A 40 -4.46 2.04 5.24
CA GLY A 40 -5.34 2.56 4.19
C GLY A 40 -5.67 1.53 3.11
N VAL A 41 -4.78 0.58 2.79
CA VAL A 41 -5.08 -0.54 1.89
C VAL A 41 -6.17 -1.46 2.48
N ILE A 42 -6.22 -1.56 3.81
CA ILE A 42 -7.12 -2.46 4.53
C ILE A 42 -8.51 -1.84 4.71
N VAL A 43 -8.58 -0.57 5.13
CA VAL A 43 -9.84 0.11 5.49
C VAL A 43 -10.27 1.22 4.52
N GLY A 44 -9.46 1.53 3.51
CA GLY A 44 -9.69 2.57 2.51
C GLY A 44 -8.77 3.79 2.69
N GLY A 45 -8.19 4.27 1.59
CA GLY A 45 -7.24 5.38 1.58
C GLY A 45 -7.83 6.75 1.98
N SER A 46 -9.14 6.93 1.82
CA SER A 46 -9.86 8.15 2.22
C SER A 46 -10.07 8.31 3.72
N LYS A 47 -9.71 7.29 4.52
CA LYS A 47 -9.87 7.32 5.98
C LYS A 47 -8.85 8.25 6.65
N PRO A 48 -9.22 8.90 7.76
CA PRO A 48 -8.30 9.71 8.56
C PRO A 48 -7.04 8.94 8.95
N PHE A 49 -5.94 9.66 9.15
CA PHE A 49 -4.64 9.06 9.49
C PHE A 49 -4.71 8.09 10.68
N GLY A 50 -5.40 8.50 11.76
CA GLY A 50 -5.56 7.68 12.97
C GLY A 50 -6.28 6.37 12.69
N GLU A 51 -7.42 6.41 12.00
CA GLU A 51 -8.17 5.21 11.62
C GLU A 51 -7.34 4.25 10.75
N ARG A 52 -6.51 4.80 9.86
CA ARG A 52 -5.60 3.99 9.06
C ARG A 52 -4.48 3.37 9.90
N LEU A 53 -3.93 4.08 10.88
CA LEU A 53 -2.89 3.55 11.76
C LEU A 53 -3.43 2.46 12.70
N ASP A 54 -4.64 2.66 13.23
CA ASP A 54 -5.36 1.65 14.03
C ASP A 54 -5.63 0.39 13.20
N ALA A 55 -6.08 0.57 11.96
CA ALA A 55 -6.30 -0.52 11.04
C ALA A 55 -5.03 -1.32 10.74
N TYR A 56 -3.89 -0.64 10.56
CA TYR A 56 -2.61 -1.30 10.42
C TYR A 56 -2.28 -2.12 11.67
N THR A 57 -2.35 -1.51 12.85
CA THR A 57 -1.99 -2.15 14.13
C THR A 57 -2.85 -3.39 14.39
N ALA A 58 -4.16 -3.31 14.11
CA ALA A 58 -5.08 -4.44 14.26
C ALA A 58 -4.85 -5.57 13.24
N ASN A 59 -4.17 -5.30 12.13
CA ASN A 59 -4.00 -6.22 11.01
C ASN A 59 -2.53 -6.43 10.60
N GLU A 60 -1.57 -6.16 11.48
CA GLU A 60 -0.14 -6.26 11.19
C GLU A 60 0.24 -7.67 10.70
N HIS A 61 -0.36 -8.70 11.29
CA HIS A 61 -0.20 -10.10 10.90
C HIS A 61 -0.57 -10.39 9.43
N ARG A 62 -1.36 -9.53 8.79
CA ARG A 62 -1.84 -9.69 7.40
C ARG A 62 -0.97 -8.95 6.39
N VAL A 63 0.04 -8.18 6.85
CA VAL A 63 0.94 -7.43 5.98
C VAL A 63 1.52 -8.28 4.84
N PRO A 64 1.99 -9.52 5.06
CA PRO A 64 2.48 -10.36 3.97
C PRO A 64 1.42 -10.63 2.88
N GLU A 65 0.18 -10.90 3.27
CA GLU A 65 -0.92 -11.17 2.34
C GLU A 65 -1.24 -9.95 1.47
N VAL A 66 -1.27 -8.76 2.08
CA VAL A 66 -1.52 -7.50 1.39
C VAL A 66 -0.41 -7.21 0.37
N LEU A 67 0.86 -7.44 0.73
CA LEU A 67 1.99 -7.25 -0.17
C LEU A 67 1.93 -8.20 -1.38
N VAL A 68 1.57 -9.47 -1.16
CA VAL A 68 1.35 -10.44 -2.25
C VAL A 68 0.25 -9.98 -3.18
N ALA A 69 -0.87 -9.50 -2.62
CA ALA A 69 -2.00 -9.05 -3.41
C ALA A 69 -1.71 -7.74 -4.16
N LEU A 70 -0.95 -6.81 -3.57
CA LEU A 70 -0.43 -5.61 -4.25
C LEU A 70 0.49 -5.99 -5.43
N ALA A 71 1.40 -6.94 -5.23
CA ALA A 71 2.29 -7.41 -6.29
C ALA A 71 1.52 -8.06 -7.46
N ALA A 72 0.52 -8.90 -7.16
CA ALA A 72 -0.34 -9.50 -8.16
C ALA A 72 -1.12 -8.45 -8.98
N GLU A 73 -1.65 -7.43 -8.31
CA GLU A 73 -2.36 -6.32 -8.97
C GLU A 73 -1.44 -5.51 -9.90
N LEU A 74 -0.21 -5.23 -9.48
CA LEU A 74 0.78 -4.54 -10.32
C LEU A 74 1.07 -5.31 -11.60
N VAL A 75 1.32 -6.63 -11.50
CA VAL A 75 1.51 -7.50 -12.66
C VAL A 75 0.29 -7.45 -13.58
N ARG A 76 -0.92 -7.53 -13.02
CA ARG A 76 -2.17 -7.45 -13.78
C ARG A 76 -2.31 -6.14 -14.55
N ARG A 77 -1.94 -5.00 -13.93
CA ARG A 77 -1.99 -3.67 -14.59
C ARG A 77 -0.99 -3.55 -15.74
N VAL A 78 0.23 -4.04 -15.55
CA VAL A 78 1.26 -4.05 -16.61
C VAL A 78 0.79 -4.88 -17.81
N LEU A 79 0.24 -6.08 -17.56
CA LEU A 79 -0.29 -6.93 -18.63
C LEU A 79 -1.49 -6.32 -19.36
N LYS A 80 -2.36 -5.57 -18.67
CA LYS A 80 -3.47 -4.84 -19.33
C LYS A 80 -2.97 -3.68 -20.17
N GLY A 81 -1.99 -2.91 -19.70
CA GLY A 81 -1.38 -1.82 -20.46
C GLY A 81 -0.76 -2.30 -21.77
N ASN A 82 -0.02 -3.42 -21.72
CA ASN A 82 0.64 -4.01 -22.88
C ASN A 82 -0.32 -4.59 -23.96
N ASN A 83 -1.59 -4.83 -23.60
CA ASN A 83 -2.61 -5.30 -24.54
C ASN A 83 -3.39 -4.15 -25.20
N HIS A 84 -3.18 -2.90 -24.79
CA HIS A 84 -3.79 -1.72 -25.44
C HIS A 84 -2.90 -1.12 -26.53
N ASP A 85 -1.62 -1.50 -26.57
CA ASP A 85 -0.61 -1.05 -27.54
C ASP A 85 -0.33 -2.08 -28.67
N ARG A 86 -1.23 -3.06 -28.86
CA ARG A 86 -1.17 -4.08 -29.93
C ARG A 86 -2.46 -4.11 -30.73
#